data_AF-N1UT28-F1
#
_entry.id   AF-N1UT28-F1
#
_cell.length_a   1.000
_cell.length_b   1.000
_cell.length_c   1.000
_cell.angle_alpha   90.00
_cell.angle_beta   90.00
_cell.angle_gamma   90.00
#
_symmetry.space_group_name_H-M   'P 1'
#
loop_
_entity.id
_entity.type
_entity.pdbx_description
1 polymer ?
#
loop_
_entity_poly.entity_id
_entity_poly.type
_entity_poly.pdbx_seq_one_letter_code
_entity_poly.pdbx_strand_id
1 'polypeptide(L)' 'MASLILRKSPDYQDLVESLLNRCVIKNPYSSVCWKEKADVLSKKDQNVTRELEEGKKTDPFHIIFTE' A
#
# COMPACT_ATOMS: atom_id res chain seq x y z
N MET A 1 -5.36 -7.65 8.43
CA MET A 1 -5.22 -7.77 9.89
C MET A 1 -3.85 -7.39 10.44
N ALA A 2 -2.72 -7.93 9.94
CA ALA A 2 -1.39 -7.69 10.53
C ALA A 2 -0.91 -6.21 10.52
N SER A 3 -1.24 -5.45 9.47
CA SER A 3 -0.91 -4.02 9.36
C SER A 3 -1.58 -3.15 10.45
N LEU A 4 -2.84 -3.45 10.80
CA LEU A 4 -3.63 -2.69 11.78
C LEU A 4 -3.02 -2.71 13.20
N ILE A 5 -2.40 -3.83 13.59
CA ILE A 5 -1.81 -4.01 14.92
C ILE A 5 -0.46 -3.28 15.02
N LEU A 6 0.32 -3.30 13.93
CA LEU A 6 1.67 -2.74 13.90
C LEU A 6 1.72 -1.24 13.59
N ARG A 7 0.65 -0.67 12.98
CA ARG A 7 0.50 0.79 12.77
C ARG A 7 0.42 1.61 14.06
N LYS A 8 0.24 0.96 15.22
CA LYS A 8 -0.06 1.61 16.50
C LYS A 8 1.18 1.97 17.33
N SER A 9 2.35 1.41 17.01
CA SER A 9 3.63 1.80 17.63
C SER A 9 4.64 2.20 16.55
N PRO A 10 5.30 3.36 16.71
CA PRO A 10 6.34 3.81 15.78
C PRO A 10 7.56 2.88 15.75
N ASP A 11 7.78 2.08 16.80
CA ASP A 11 8.92 1.15 16.89
C ASP A 11 8.86 0.01 15.87
N TYR A 12 7.68 -0.24 15.29
CA TYR A 12 7.48 -1.31 14.32
C TYR A 12 7.36 -0.82 12.88
N GLN A 13 7.63 0.46 12.59
CA GLN A 13 7.47 0.99 11.23
C GLN A 13 8.26 0.23 10.17
N ASP A 14 9.51 -0.11 10.43
CA ASP A 14 10.35 -0.83 9.47
C ASP A 14 9.85 -2.26 9.23
N LEU A 15 9.31 -2.91 10.28
CA LEU A 15 8.69 -4.22 10.17
C LEU A 15 7.39 -4.15 9.34
N VAL A 16 6.58 -3.12 9.54
CA VAL A 16 5.36 -2.87 8.73
C VAL A 16 5.73 -2.70 7.27
N GLU A 17 6.72 -1.90 6.97
CA GLU A 17 7.17 -1.63 5.60
C GLU A 17 7.69 -2.92 4.93
N SER A 18 8.52 -3.70 5.64
CA SER A 18 9.03 -5.00 5.16
C SER A 18 7.90 -5.99 4.86
N LEU A 19 6.90 -6.08 5.75
CA LEU A 19 5.74 -6.95 5.56
C LEU A 19 4.88 -6.51 4.37
N LEU A 20 4.60 -5.21 4.23
CA LEU A 20 3.81 -4.68 3.13
C LEU A 20 4.52 -4.84 1.78
N ASN A 21 5.84 -4.66 1.74
CA ASN A 21 6.65 -4.97 0.56
C ASN A 21 6.50 -6.44 0.14
N ARG A 22 6.57 -7.38 1.10
CA ARG A 22 6.36 -8.81 0.81
C ARG A 22 4.92 -9.09 0.36
N CYS A 23 3.92 -8.43 0.94
CA CYS A 23 2.52 -8.57 0.55
C CYS A 23 2.30 -8.17 -0.91
N VAL A 24 2.86 -7.03 -1.32
CA VAL A 24 2.79 -6.54 -2.69
C VAL A 24 3.54 -7.46 -3.66
N ILE A 25 4.75 -7.93 -3.30
CA ILE A 25 5.52 -8.87 -4.14
C ILE A 25 4.76 -10.19 -4.35
N LYS A 26 4.13 -10.72 -3.29
CA LYS A 26 3.36 -11.97 -3.38
C LYS A 26 1.99 -11.80 -4.05
N ASN A 27 1.41 -10.60 -3.97
CA ASN A 27 0.08 -10.29 -4.48
C ASN A 27 0.13 -9.01 -5.32
N PRO A 28 0.85 -9.02 -6.46
CA PRO A 28 1.09 -7.82 -7.25
C PRO A 28 -0.19 -7.23 -7.83
N TYR A 29 -1.26 -8.02 -7.97
CA TYR A 29 -2.56 -7.59 -8.48
C TYR A 29 -3.57 -7.26 -7.37
N SER A 30 -3.14 -7.21 -6.11
CA SER A 30 -4.01 -6.83 -5.00
C SER A 30 -3.95 -5.32 -4.76
N SER A 31 -4.98 -4.61 -5.22
CA SER A 31 -5.13 -3.17 -4.97
C SER A 31 -5.12 -2.83 -3.47
N VAL A 32 -5.62 -3.73 -2.62
CA VAL A 32 -5.59 -3.60 -1.15
C VAL A 32 -4.15 -3.58 -0.62
N CYS A 33 -3.27 -4.43 -1.15
CA CYS A 33 -1.87 -4.46 -0.73
C CYS A 33 -1.12 -3.16 -1.11
N TRP A 34 -1.41 -2.64 -2.30
CA TRP A 34 -0.84 -1.38 -2.77
C TRP A 34 -1.35 -0.16 -1.99
N LYS A 35 -2.66 -0.07 -1.76
CA LYS A 35 -3.29 1.00 -0.96
C LYS A 35 -2.75 1.02 0.48
N GLU A 36 -2.68 -0.15 1.13
CA GLU A 36 -2.15 -0.25 2.49
C GLU A 36 -0.68 0.19 2.60
N LYS A 37 0.13 -0.05 1.57
CA LYS A 37 1.52 0.41 1.48
C LYS A 37 1.60 1.92 1.25
N ALA A 38 0.79 2.46 0.34
CA ALA A 38 0.71 3.90 0.09
C ALA A 38 0.32 4.68 1.36
N ASP A 39 -0.66 4.18 2.13
CA ASP A 39 -1.10 4.80 3.39
C ASP A 39 -0.02 4.83 4.48
N VAL A 40 0.90 3.88 4.49
CA VAL A 40 2.03 3.87 5.44
C VAL A 40 3.11 4.85 4.98
N LEU A 41 3.38 4.91 3.69
CA LEU A 41 4.37 5.83 3.10
C LEU A 41 3.91 7.29 3.14
N SER A 42 2.60 7.57 3.06
CA SER A 42 2.05 8.92 3.14
C SER A 42 2.28 9.57 4.50
N LYS A 43 2.31 8.78 5.57
CA LYS A 43 2.69 9.25 6.91
C LYS A 43 4.18 9.59 7.04
N LYS A 44 5.01 9.14 6.10
CA LYS A 44 6.46 9.42 6.03
C LYS A 44 6.82 10.49 5.00
N ASP A 45 5.84 11.08 4.28
CA ASP A 45 6.09 11.99 3.13
C ASP A 45 7.00 11.35 2.04
N GLN A 46 6.91 10.04 1.85
CA GLN A 46 7.73 9.30 0.89
C GLN A 46 6.90 8.80 -0.29
N ASN A 47 7.33 9.07 -1.52
CA ASN A 47 6.96 8.44 -2.81
C ASN A 47 5.59 7.72 -2.92
N VAL A 48 4.51 8.27 -2.36
CA VAL A 48 3.18 7.65 -2.31
C VAL A 48 2.57 7.47 -3.70
N THR A 49 2.91 8.37 -4.61
CA THR A 49 2.32 8.47 -5.94
C THR A 49 2.47 7.18 -6.73
N ARG A 50 3.63 6.53 -6.69
CA ARG A 50 3.85 5.29 -7.46
C ARG A 50 2.98 4.15 -6.95
N GLU A 51 2.98 3.93 -5.64
CA GLU A 51 2.23 2.87 -4.98
C GLU A 51 0.71 3.05 -5.16
N LEU A 52 0.24 4.30 -5.15
CA LEU A 52 -1.17 4.60 -5.41
C LEU A 52 -1.56 4.29 -6.87
N GLU A 53 -0.72 4.67 -7.85
CA GLU A 53 -0.98 4.38 -9.26
C GLU A 53 -0.98 2.87 -9.56
N GLU A 54 -0.07 2.10 -8.97
CA GLU A 54 -0.09 0.62 -9.07
C GLU A 54 -1.35 0.02 -8.41
N GLY A 55 -1.80 0.59 -7.29
CA GLY A 55 -3.06 0.22 -6.66
C GLY A 55 -4.28 0.48 -7.54
N LYS A 56 -4.30 1.57 -8.31
CA LYS A 56 -5.39 1.89 -9.25
C LYS A 56 -5.44 0.93 -10.43
N LYS A 57 -4.28 0.59 -11.02
CA LYS A 57 -4.19 -0.37 -12.14
C LYS A 57 -4.73 -1.75 -11.80
N THR A 58 -4.63 -2.13 -10.53
CA THR A 58 -4.98 -3.45 -10.03
C THR A 58 -6.35 -3.50 -9.37
N ASP A 59 -7.04 -2.36 -9.28
CA ASP A 59 -8.38 -2.25 -8.71
C ASP A 59 -9.43 -2.44 -9.83
N PRO A 60 -10.18 -3.56 -9.83
CA PRO A 60 -11.17 -3.85 -10.87
C PRO A 60 -12.35 -2.87 -10.87
N PHE A 61 -12.51 -2.05 -9.82
CA PHE A 61 -13.53 -1.02 -9.72
C PHE A 61 -13.00 0.39 -10.00
N HIS A 62 -11.73 0.52 -10.39
CA HIS A 62 -11.19 1.82 -10.80
C HIS A 62 -11.67 2.16 -12.22
N ILE A 63 -12.81 2.82 -12.29
CA ILE A 63 -13.38 3.32 -13.54
C ILE A 63 -12.57 4.55 -13.98
N ILE A 64 -11.83 4.41 -15.08
CA ILE A 64 -11.17 5.53 -15.77
C ILE A 64 -12.22 6.15 -16.69
N PHE A 65 -12.63 7.38 -16.40
CA PHE A 65 -13.37 8.18 -17.36
C PHE A 65 -12.40 8.61 -18.46
N THR A 66 -12.52 8.02 -19.64
CA THR A 66 -11.88 8.54 -20.86
C THR A 66 -12.87 9.51 -21.52
N GLU A 67 -12.52 10.79 -21.57
CA GLU A 67 -13.21 11.78 -22.42
C GLU A 67 -13.06 11.43 -23.90
#